data_AF-A0AA90Z8M8-F1
#
_entry.id   AF-A0AA90Z8M8-F1
#
_cell.length_a   1.000
_cell.length_b   1.000
_cell.length_c   1.000
_cell.angle_alpha   90.00
_cell.angle_beta   90.00
_cell.angle_gamma   90.00
#
_symmetry.space_group_name_H-M   'P 1'
#
loop_
_entity.id
_entity.type
_entity.pdbx_description
1 polymer ?
#
loop_
_entity_poly.entity_id
_entity_poly.type
_entity_poly.pdbx_seq_one_letter_code
_entity_poly.pdbx_strand_id
1 'polypeptide(L)'
;MIKPKDDISAGVVKKQYILGRRDDNEEGVLNIGRYLALDRSSGSHVAIDALKPHAILICGKRGYGKSYTMGTLIEEMALLP
;
A
#
# COMPACT_ATOMS: atom_id res chain seq x y z
N MET A 1 -14.16 -3.08 16.52
CA MET A 1 -13.43 -3.26 17.79
C MET A 1 -11.97 -3.46 17.44
N ILE A 2 -11.17 -2.40 17.58
CA ILE A 2 -9.73 -2.36 17.25
C ILE A 2 -9.01 -3.29 18.23
N LYS A 3 -8.19 -4.22 17.72
CA LYS A 3 -7.48 -5.20 18.57
C LYS A 3 -6.15 -4.59 19.07
N PRO A 4 -5.60 -5.04 20.20
CA PRO A 4 -4.52 -4.36 20.94
C PRO A 4 -3.13 -4.32 20.26
N LYS A 5 -3.04 -4.62 18.96
CA LYS A 5 -1.79 -4.56 18.17
C LYS A 5 -1.69 -3.32 17.29
N ASP A 6 -2.73 -2.49 17.25
CA ASP A 6 -2.77 -1.28 16.44
C ASP A 6 -2.13 -0.11 17.21
N ASP A 7 -0.81 -0.14 17.37
CA ASP A 7 -0.01 0.95 17.94
C ASP A 7 -0.14 2.21 17.06
N ILE A 8 -0.76 3.28 17.54
CA ILE A 8 -0.83 4.53 16.78
C ILE A 8 0.50 5.28 16.97
N SER A 9 1.23 5.53 15.88
CA SER A 9 2.41 6.41 15.88
C SER A 9 2.14 7.60 14.98
N ALA A 10 2.26 8.82 15.52
CA ALA A 10 2.07 10.08 14.78
C ALA A 10 0.74 10.20 14.00
N GLY A 11 -0.35 9.64 14.54
CA GLY A 11 -1.68 9.68 13.89
C GLY A 11 -1.85 8.69 12.74
N VAL A 12 -0.94 7.71 12.61
CA VAL A 12 -0.98 6.64 11.61
C VAL A 12 -1.21 5.31 12.33
N VAL A 13 -2.15 4.51 11.81
CA VAL A 13 -2.33 3.12 12.25
C VAL A 13 -1.13 2.31 11.78
N LYS A 14 -0.37 1.67 12.70
CA LYS A 14 0.84 0.89 12.35
C LYS A 14 0.58 -0.27 11.42
N LYS A 15 -0.66 -0.75 11.38
CA LYS A 15 -1.01 -1.93 10.61
C LYS A 15 -0.69 -1.71 9.14
N GLN A 16 0.02 -2.64 8.52
CA GLN A 16 0.22 -2.62 7.09
C GLN A 16 -0.81 -3.54 6.43
N TYR A 17 -1.44 -3.06 5.36
CA TYR A 17 -2.34 -3.87 4.55
C TYR A 17 -1.63 -4.30 3.28
N ILE A 18 -1.46 -5.61 3.09
CA ILE A 18 -0.82 -6.17 1.90
C ILE A 18 -1.91 -6.73 0.98
N LEU A 19 -2.08 -6.13 -0.20
CA LEU A 19 -3.04 -6.55 -1.21
C LEU A 19 -2.54 -7.83 -1.90
N GLY A 20 -3.40 -8.84 -1.99
CA GLY A 20 -3.08 -10.15 -2.59
C GLY A 20 -2.43 -11.16 -1.64
N ARG A 21 -2.07 -10.76 -0.43
CA ARG A 21 -1.43 -11.64 0.56
C ARG A 21 -2.38 -12.04 1.68
N ARG A 22 -2.22 -13.28 2.16
CA ARG A 22 -3.00 -13.86 3.26
C ARG A 22 -2.15 -14.28 4.45
N ASP A 23 -0.85 -14.43 4.24
CA ASP A 23 0.16 -14.74 5.24
C ASP A 23 0.86 -13.45 5.73
N ASP A 24 1.65 -13.57 6.79
CA ASP A 24 2.40 -12.46 7.40
C ASP A 24 3.85 -12.39 6.85
N ASN A 25 4.17 -13.03 5.72
CA ASN A 25 5.49 -12.90 5.11
C ASN A 25 5.62 -11.50 4.47
N GLU A 26 6.78 -10.88 4.55
CA GLU A 26 7.08 -9.56 3.97
C GLU A 26 7.97 -9.64 2.71
N GLU A 27 8.36 -10.84 2.28
CA GLU A 27 9.17 -11.06 1.09
C GLU A 27 8.43 -10.65 -0.19
N GLY A 28 9.05 -9.87 -1.07
CA GLY A 28 8.40 -9.44 -2.32
C GLY A 28 7.21 -8.50 -2.13
N VAL A 29 7.20 -7.71 -1.06
CA VAL A 29 6.16 -6.71 -0.79
C VAL A 29 6.55 -5.35 -1.36
N LEU A 30 5.67 -4.74 -2.16
CA LEU A 30 5.85 -3.44 -2.81
C LEU A 30 5.07 -2.37 -2.06
N ASN A 31 5.72 -1.33 -1.53
CA ASN A 31 5.04 -0.27 -0.79
C ASN A 31 4.42 0.77 -1.74
N ILE A 32 3.09 0.85 -1.78
CA ILE A 32 2.37 1.76 -2.68
C ILE A 32 1.93 3.07 -2.02
N GLY A 33 2.17 3.21 -0.70
CA GLY A 33 1.85 4.41 0.06
C GLY A 33 0.81 4.16 1.15
N ARG A 34 -0.17 5.06 1.28
CA ARG A 34 -1.20 5.03 2.33
C ARG A 34 -2.56 5.25 1.73
N TYR A 35 -3.58 4.61 2.30
CA TYR A 35 -4.97 4.99 1.99
C TYR A 35 -5.40 6.16 2.87
N LEU A 36 -6.33 6.98 2.35
CA LEU A 36 -7.05 7.94 3.18
C LEU A 36 -8.22 7.24 3.86
N ALA A 37 -8.30 7.36 5.18
CA ALA A 37 -9.47 6.88 5.92
C ALA A 37 -10.72 7.71 5.56
N LEU A 38 -11.91 7.19 5.91
CA LEU A 38 -13.20 7.83 5.62
C LEU A 38 -13.33 9.24 6.22
N ASP A 39 -12.66 9.48 7.34
CA ASP A 39 -12.57 10.76 8.04
C ASP A 39 -11.46 11.68 7.48
N ARG A 40 -10.81 11.28 6.39
CA ARG A 40 -9.66 11.95 5.75
C ARG A 40 -8.39 11.99 6.62
N SER A 41 -8.33 11.23 7.71
CA SER A 41 -7.10 11.04 8.46
C SER A 41 -6.08 10.23 7.66
N SER A 42 -4.81 10.30 8.08
CA SER A 42 -3.78 9.42 7.54
C SER A 42 -4.11 7.99 7.93
N GLY A 43 -4.56 7.19 6.95
CA GLY A 43 -4.80 5.78 7.14
C GLY A 43 -3.49 5.00 7.28
N SER A 44 -3.62 3.68 7.23
CA SER A 44 -2.50 2.75 7.28
C SER A 44 -1.69 2.71 5.98
N HIS A 45 -0.47 2.19 6.11
CA HIS A 45 0.34 1.79 4.96
C HIS A 45 -0.33 0.67 4.16
N VAL A 46 -0.24 0.78 2.84
CA VAL A 46 -0.72 -0.23 1.89
C VAL A 46 0.43 -0.68 1.02
N ALA A 47 0.50 -1.98 0.80
CA ALA A 47 1.48 -2.61 -0.06
C ALA A 47 0.82 -3.64 -0.98
N ILE A 48 1.54 -4.11 -2.00
CA ILE A 48 1.10 -5.14 -2.96
C ILE A 48 2.07 -6.32 -2.90
N ASP A 49 1.55 -7.53 -3.03
CA ASP A 49 2.34 -8.77 -3.14
C ASP A 49 2.90 -8.96 -4.56
N ALA A 50 4.19 -8.69 -4.81
CA ALA A 50 4.79 -8.88 -6.14
C ALA A 50 4.86 -10.33 -6.60
N LEU A 51 4.81 -11.29 -5.66
CA LEU A 51 5.01 -12.71 -5.95
C LEU A 51 3.73 -13.39 -6.47
N LYS A 52 2.59 -12.70 -6.42
CA LYS A 52 1.30 -13.21 -6.89
C LYS A 52 0.81 -12.42 -8.10
N PRO A 53 0.01 -13.05 -8.99
CA PRO A 53 -0.52 -12.36 -10.17
C PRO A 53 -1.52 -11.27 -9.76
N HIS A 54 -1.31 -10.05 -10.28
CA HIS A 54 -2.17 -8.89 -10.04
C HIS A 54 -2.66 -8.28 -11.36
N ALA A 55 -3.96 -8.00 -11.43
CA ALA A 55 -4.54 -7.12 -12.45
C ALA A 55 -4.81 -5.75 -11.82
N ILE A 56 -4.09 -4.71 -12.25
CA ILE A 56 -4.17 -3.36 -11.68
C ILE A 56 -4.72 -2.40 -12.74
N LEU A 57 -5.81 -1.70 -12.41
CA LEU A 57 -6.35 -0.60 -13.21
C LEU A 57 -5.99 0.74 -12.56
N ILE A 58 -5.21 1.56 -13.27
CA ILE A 58 -4.89 2.93 -12.84
C ILE A 58 -5.70 3.92 -13.68
N CYS A 59 -6.71 4.56 -13.08
CA CYS A 59 -7.60 5.50 -13.77
C CYS A 59 -7.78 6.81 -12.98
N GLY A 60 -8.13 7.90 -13.70
CA GLY A 60 -8.34 9.22 -13.09
C GLY A 60 -8.19 10.38 -14.09
N LYS A 61 -8.54 11.61 -13.66
CA LYS A 61 -8.46 12.83 -14.49
C LYS A 61 -7.02 13.14 -14.94
N ARG A 62 -6.85 13.96 -16.00
CA ARG A 62 -5.53 14.45 -16.45
C ARG A 62 -4.83 15.20 -15.30
N GLY A 63 -3.57 14.88 -15.05
CA GLY A 63 -2.76 15.51 -14.00
C GLY A 63 -2.89 14.88 -12.59
N TYR A 64 -3.69 13.83 -12.42
CA TYR A 64 -3.91 13.19 -11.09
C TYR A 64 -2.87 12.12 -10.75
N GLY A 65 -1.70 12.12 -11.40
CA GLY A 65 -0.61 11.22 -11.02
C GLY A 65 -0.73 9.76 -11.48
N LYS A 66 -1.55 9.42 -12.48
CA LYS A 66 -1.60 8.02 -13.01
C LYS A 66 -0.23 7.43 -13.34
N SER A 67 0.58 8.16 -14.12
CA SER A 67 1.95 7.75 -14.47
C SER A 67 2.89 7.79 -13.27
N TYR A 68 2.63 8.68 -12.30
CA TYR A 68 3.39 8.75 -11.06
C TYR A 68 3.17 7.49 -10.22
N THR A 69 1.92 7.06 -10.04
CA THR A 69 1.59 5.79 -9.35
C THR A 69 2.22 4.58 -10.04
N MET A 70 2.22 4.56 -11.38
CA MET A 70 2.90 3.51 -12.13
C MET A 70 4.43 3.55 -11.93
N GLY A 71 5.02 4.75 -11.87
CA GLY A 71 6.43 4.94 -11.56
C GLY A 71 6.81 4.39 -10.18
N THR A 72 6.05 4.73 -9.14
CA THR A 72 6.26 4.21 -7.78
C THR A 72 6.21 2.68 -7.73
N LEU A 73 5.26 2.05 -8.46
CA LEU A 73 5.20 0.59 -8.55
C LEU A 73 6.49 -0.01 -9.17
N ILE A 74 7.00 0.61 -10.23
CA ILE A 74 8.22 0.16 -10.91
C ILE A 74 9.45 0.38 -10.03
N GLU A 75 9.52 1.51 -9.33
CA GLU A 75 10.60 1.83 -8.38
C GLU A 75 10.67 0.79 -7.26
N GLU A 76 9.54 0.46 -6.64
CA GLU A 76 9.48 -0.57 -5.60
C GLU A 76 9.86 -1.96 -6.15
N MET A 77 9.42 -2.32 -7.36
CA MET A 77 9.82 -3.58 -7.99
C MET A 77 11.33 -3.65 -8.26
N ALA A 78 11.93 -2.53 -8.68
CA ALA A 78 13.36 -2.44 -8.93
C ALA A 78 14.19 -2.49 -7.65
N LEU A 79 13.60 -2.18 -6.50
CA LEU A 79 14.22 -2.24 -5.18
C LEU A 79 14.07 -3.61 -4.49
N LEU A 80 13.29 -4.53 -5.07
CA LEU A 80 13.20 -5.89 -4.53
C LEU A 80 14.56 -6.61 -4.64
N PRO A 81 14.96 -7.37 -3.60
CA PRO A 81 16.23 -8.08 -3.53
C PRO A 81 16.31 -9.28 -4.48
#